data_AF-I1PN48-F1
#
_entry.id   AF-I1PN48-F1
#
_cell.length_a   1.000
_cell.length_b   1.000
_cell.length_c   1.000
_cell.angle_alpha   90.00
_cell.angle_beta   90.00
_cell.angle_gamma   90.00
#
_symmetry.space_group_name_H-M   'P 1'
#
loop_
_entity.id
_entity.type
_entity.pdbx_description
1 polymer ?
#
loop_
_entity_poly.entity_id
_entity_poly.type
_entity_poly.pdbx_seq_one_letter_code
_entity_poly.pdbx_strand_id
1 'polypeptide(L)'
;MDCGIELKGCICRINNCAVELFSMEEDLVIDDEDSWDLLARDLRLKVTFLYIDLGRVICSCEIDEHKKMLTGLANKFFYFMDELANAVSSRSIPLMQVCYSDTTLLLREVLSALVPSQ
;
A
#
# COMPACT_ATOMS: atom_id res chain seq x y z
N MET A 1 9.17 -23.38 -10.27
CA MET A 1 9.01 -21.95 -10.60
C MET A 1 10.19 -21.24 -9.98
N ASP A 2 10.90 -20.37 -10.71
CA ASP A 2 12.08 -19.70 -10.17
C ASP A 2 11.65 -18.66 -9.13
N CYS A 3 12.00 -18.87 -7.86
CA CYS A 3 11.67 -17.99 -6.74
C CYS A 3 12.08 -16.53 -7.03
N GLY A 4 13.18 -16.34 -7.78
CA GLY A 4 13.66 -15.01 -8.18
C GLY A 4 12.74 -14.29 -9.17
N ILE A 5 12.06 -15.01 -10.08
CA ILE A 5 11.12 -14.42 -11.04
C ILE A 5 9.82 -13.99 -10.34
N GLU A 6 9.33 -14.82 -9.42
CA GLU A 6 8.12 -14.51 -8.65
C GLU A 6 8.32 -13.28 -7.77
N LEU A 7 9.46 -13.17 -7.09
CA LEU A 7 9.78 -12.04 -6.23
C LEU A 7 9.89 -10.73 -7.02
N LYS A 8 10.57 -10.76 -8.18
CA LYS A 8 10.62 -9.60 -9.10
C LYS A 8 9.21 -9.18 -9.55
N GLY A 9 8.33 -10.15 -9.81
CA GLY A 9 6.93 -9.88 -10.11
C GLY A 9 6.18 -9.20 -8.97
N CYS A 10 6.42 -9.62 -7.72
CA CYS A 10 5.82 -8.99 -6.53
C CYS A 10 6.29 -7.53 -6.39
N ILE A 11 7.61 -7.28 -6.47
CA ILE A 11 8.17 -5.93 -6.37
C ILE A 11 7.62 -5.02 -7.49
N CYS A 12 7.51 -5.54 -8.72
CA CYS A 12 6.92 -4.81 -9.84
C CYS A 12 5.47 -4.38 -9.56
N ARG A 13 4.63 -5.31 -9.08
CA ARG A 13 3.22 -5.00 -8.72
C ARG A 13 3.11 -4.03 -7.55
N ILE A 14 3.97 -4.15 -6.53
CA ILE A 14 4.03 -3.20 -5.41
C ILE A 14 4.35 -1.79 -5.93
N ASN A 15 5.37 -1.66 -6.78
CA ASN A 15 5.74 -0.37 -7.36
C ASN A 15 4.61 0.24 -8.21
N ASN A 16 3.95 -0.56 -9.04
CA ASN A 16 2.82 -0.08 -9.84
C ASN A 16 1.66 0.38 -8.96
N CYS A 17 1.31 -0.41 -7.95
CA CYS A 17 0.26 -0.07 -7.00
C CYS A 17 0.59 1.22 -6.23
N ALA A 18 1.87 1.43 -5.90
CA ALA A 18 2.30 2.66 -5.25
C ALA A 18 2.21 3.89 -6.17
N VAL A 19 2.57 3.75 -7.46
CA VAL A 19 2.38 4.83 -8.44
C VAL A 19 0.91 5.20 -8.53
N GLU A 20 0.02 4.23 -8.66
CA GLU A 20 -1.44 4.46 -8.70
C GLU A 20 -1.94 5.14 -7.41
N LEU A 21 -1.48 4.67 -6.25
CA LEU A 21 -1.85 5.30 -4.97
C LEU A 21 -1.34 6.73 -4.87
N PHE A 22 -0.11 7.04 -5.30
CA PHE A 22 0.42 8.42 -5.24
C PHE A 22 -0.29 9.38 -6.21
N SER A 23 -0.80 8.87 -7.33
CA SER A 23 -1.57 9.66 -8.30
C SER A 23 -2.99 9.98 -7.81
N MET A 24 -3.50 9.27 -6.79
CA MET A 24 -4.86 9.44 -6.30
C MET A 24 -5.11 10.82 -5.68
N GLU A 25 -4.07 11.54 -5.23
CA GLU A 25 -4.20 12.89 -4.66
C GLU A 25 -4.87 13.88 -5.62
N GLU A 26 -4.56 13.77 -6.91
CA GLU A 26 -5.10 14.62 -7.98
C GLU A 26 -6.57 14.31 -8.28
N ASP A 27 -7.01 13.09 -7.93
CA ASP A 27 -8.35 12.54 -8.20
C ASP A 27 -9.28 12.58 -6.97
N LEU A 28 -8.88 13.19 -5.85
CA LEU A 28 -9.71 13.27 -4.62
C LEU A 28 -10.95 14.18 -4.74
N VAL A 29 -11.31 14.61 -5.95
CA VAL A 29 -12.54 15.36 -6.23
C VAL A 29 -13.69 14.36 -6.36
N ILE A 30 -14.35 14.06 -5.24
CA ILE A 30 -15.48 13.12 -5.22
C ILE A 30 -16.78 13.93 -5.20
N ASP A 31 -17.54 13.86 -6.29
CA ASP A 31 -18.75 14.67 -6.55
C ASP A 31 -20.06 13.89 -6.41
N ASP A 32 -20.02 12.55 -6.38
CA ASP A 32 -21.21 11.69 -6.27
C ASP A 32 -20.99 10.42 -5.41
N GLU A 33 -22.08 9.70 -5.10
CA GLU A 33 -22.06 8.48 -4.26
C GLU A 33 -21.38 7.28 -4.94
N ASP A 34 -21.56 7.09 -6.25
CA ASP A 34 -20.97 5.99 -7.01
C ASP A 34 -19.45 6.13 -7.05
N SER A 35 -18.94 7.36 -7.07
CA SER A 35 -17.51 7.68 -6.99
C SER A 35 -16.89 7.27 -5.65
N TRP A 36 -17.58 7.47 -4.52
CA TRP A 36 -17.13 6.95 -3.21
C TRP A 36 -17.06 5.41 -3.18
N ASP A 37 -18.09 4.75 -3.70
CA ASP A 37 -18.16 3.29 -3.72
C ASP A 37 -17.11 2.69 -4.67
N LEU A 38 -16.84 3.34 -5.81
CA LEU A 38 -15.78 2.97 -6.72
C LEU A 38 -14.41 3.07 -6.04
N LEU A 39 -14.16 4.17 -5.34
CA LEU A 39 -12.91 4.38 -4.64
C LEU A 39 -12.69 3.33 -3.54
N ALA A 40 -13.72 3.03 -2.75
CA ALA A 40 -13.66 2.00 -1.72
C ALA A 40 -13.31 0.61 -2.30
N ARG A 41 -13.91 0.26 -3.45
CA ARG A 41 -13.62 -1.01 -4.15
C ARG A 41 -12.20 -1.05 -4.68
N ASP A 42 -11.73 0.03 -5.28
CA ASP A 42 -10.37 0.11 -5.82
C ASP A 42 -9.33 0.01 -4.70
N LEU A 43 -9.48 0.78 -3.62
CA LEU A 43 -8.60 0.68 -2.45
C LEU A 43 -8.55 -0.74 -1.88
N ARG A 44 -9.70 -1.40 -1.72
CA ARG A 44 -9.76 -2.79 -1.22
C ARG A 44 -9.01 -3.76 -2.14
N LEU A 45 -9.15 -3.59 -3.45
CA LEU A 45 -8.44 -4.42 -4.43
C LEU A 45 -6.92 -4.22 -4.32
N LYS A 46 -6.47 -2.95 -4.26
CA LYS A 46 -5.06 -2.60 -4.11
C LYS A 46 -4.46 -3.13 -2.81
N VAL A 47 -5.14 -2.96 -1.67
CA VAL A 47 -4.73 -3.51 -0.37
C VAL A 47 -4.53 -5.02 -0.45
N THR A 48 -5.46 -5.72 -1.10
CA THR A 48 -5.40 -7.19 -1.21
C THR A 48 -4.14 -7.64 -1.96
N PHE A 49 -3.82 -7.01 -3.09
CA PHE A 49 -2.61 -7.33 -3.84
C PHE A 49 -1.34 -6.96 -3.06
N LEU A 50 -1.31 -5.79 -2.43
CA LEU A 50 -0.18 -5.35 -1.61
C LEU A 50 0.07 -6.31 -0.45
N TYR A 51 -0.99 -6.79 0.23
CA TYR A 51 -0.87 -7.74 1.33
C TYR A 51 -0.22 -9.05 0.90
N ILE A 52 -0.66 -9.59 -0.24
CA ILE A 52 -0.11 -10.82 -0.80
C ILE A 52 1.36 -10.63 -1.22
N ASP A 53 1.65 -9.56 -1.95
CA ASP A 53 2.98 -9.33 -2.51
C ASP A 53 4.01 -8.94 -1.45
N LEU A 54 3.66 -8.06 -0.50
CA LEU A 54 4.53 -7.73 0.63
C LEU A 54 4.76 -8.95 1.52
N GLY A 55 3.73 -9.76 1.77
CA GLY A 55 3.88 -11.00 2.52
C GLY A 55 4.89 -11.96 1.87
N ARG A 56 4.85 -12.09 0.54
CA ARG A 56 5.83 -12.88 -0.22
C ARG A 56 7.24 -12.31 -0.12
N VAL A 57 7.41 -11.00 -0.25
CA VAL A 57 8.72 -10.36 -0.12
C VAL A 57 9.30 -10.55 1.29
N ILE A 58 8.51 -10.29 2.32
CA ILE A 58 8.89 -10.47 3.74
C ILE A 58 9.29 -11.92 4.01
N CYS A 59 8.53 -12.89 3.49
CA CYS A 59 8.86 -14.31 3.65
C CYS A 59 10.17 -14.71 2.95
N SER A 60 10.57 -14.00 1.90
CA SER A 60 11.81 -14.25 1.16
C SER A 60 13.06 -13.61 1.79
N CYS A 61 12.91 -12.72 2.77
CA CYS A 61 14.03 -12.11 3.47
C CYS A 61 14.84 -13.16 4.24
N GLU A 62 16.13 -13.29 3.91
CA GLU A 62 17.06 -14.19 4.60
C GLU A 62 17.61 -13.59 5.91
N ILE A 63 17.68 -12.25 5.99
CA ILE A 63 18.20 -11.54 7.15
C ILE A 63 17.04 -11.23 8.11
N ASP A 64 17.06 -11.84 9.30
CA ASP A 64 16.00 -11.71 10.30
C ASP A 64 15.70 -10.25 10.70
N GLU A 65 16.74 -9.42 10.84
CA GLU A 65 16.55 -8.01 11.21
C GLU A 65 15.87 -7.20 10.09
N HIS A 66 16.21 -7.48 8.82
CA HIS A 66 15.53 -6.87 7.67
C HIS A 66 14.08 -7.36 7.57
N LYS A 67 13.85 -8.66 7.80
CA LYS A 67 12.51 -9.24 7.87
C LYS A 67 11.65 -8.58 8.94
N LYS A 68 12.18 -8.42 10.16
CA LYS A 68 11.47 -7.75 11.28
C LYS A 68 11.16 -6.30 10.96
N MET A 69 12.14 -5.57 10.42
CA MET A 69 11.96 -4.17 9.99
C MET A 69 10.85 -4.05 8.96
N LEU A 70 10.91 -4.84 7.87
CA LEU A 70 9.94 -4.80 6.79
C LEU A 70 8.55 -5.24 7.25
N THR A 71 8.47 -6.25 8.13
CA THR A 71 7.21 -6.65 8.77
C THR A 71 6.61 -5.50 9.59
N GLY A 72 7.44 -4.79 10.37
CA GLY A 72 7.00 -3.64 11.15
C GLY A 72 6.48 -2.50 10.29
N LEU A 73 7.17 -2.17 9.19
CA LEU A 73 6.73 -1.17 8.23
C LEU A 73 5.43 -1.58 7.54
N ALA A 74 5.33 -2.83 7.08
CA ALA A 74 4.13 -3.35 6.44
C ALA A 74 2.92 -3.31 7.38
N ASN A 75 3.07 -3.72 8.64
CA ASN A 75 1.98 -3.66 9.61
C ASN A 75 1.48 -2.23 9.86
N LYS A 76 2.41 -1.25 9.97
CA LYS A 76 2.03 0.17 10.09
C LYS A 76 1.35 0.68 8.83
N PHE A 77 1.87 0.32 7.66
CA PHE A 77 1.26 0.68 6.38
C PHE A 77 -0.18 0.16 6.27
N PHE A 78 -0.41 -1.13 6.59
CA PHE A 78 -1.76 -1.70 6.53
C PHE A 78 -2.72 -1.11 7.57
N TYR A 79 -2.22 -0.75 8.75
CA TYR A 79 -3.02 0.01 9.72
C TYR A 79 -3.53 1.33 9.13
N PHE A 80 -2.68 2.11 8.46
CA PHE A 80 -3.13 3.36 7.83
C PHE A 80 -3.99 3.13 6.57
N MET A 81 -3.78 2.03 5.84
CA MET A 81 -4.71 1.63 4.77
C MET A 81 -6.12 1.34 5.32
N ASP A 82 -6.23 0.70 6.48
CA ASP A 82 -7.52 0.47 7.14
C ASP A 82 -8.17 1.79 7.58
N GLU A 83 -7.38 2.73 8.15
CA GLU A 83 -7.87 4.07 8.49
C GLU A 83 -8.34 4.85 7.26
N LEU A 84 -7.61 4.77 6.14
CA LEU A 84 -8.01 5.36 4.87
C LEU A 84 -9.32 4.73 4.35
N ALA A 85 -9.46 3.40 4.42
CA ALA A 85 -10.68 2.71 4.02
C ALA A 85 -11.88 3.12 4.90
N ASN A 86 -11.66 3.32 6.21
CA ASN A 86 -12.67 3.84 7.14
C ASN A 86 -13.05 5.28 6.80
N ALA A 87 -12.08 6.12 6.44
CA ALA A 87 -12.30 7.50 6.02
C ALA A 87 -13.15 7.57 4.74
N VAL A 88 -12.84 6.71 3.76
CA VAL A 88 -13.61 6.57 2.52
C VAL A 88 -15.02 6.06 2.80
N SER A 89 -15.16 5.06 3.66
CA SER A 89 -16.48 4.51 4.05
C SER A 89 -17.35 5.54 4.79
N SER A 90 -16.73 6.41 5.59
CA SER A 90 -17.40 7.53 6.26
C SER A 90 -17.63 8.75 5.36
N ARG A 91 -17.13 8.71 4.11
CA ARG A 91 -17.23 9.79 3.11
C ARG A 91 -16.73 11.14 3.63
N SER A 92 -15.71 11.09 4.50
CA SER A 92 -15.13 12.27 5.13
C SER A 92 -13.90 12.70 4.37
N ILE A 93 -14.03 13.75 3.54
CA ILE A 93 -12.91 14.30 2.78
C ILE A 93 -11.74 14.73 3.68
N PRO A 94 -11.96 15.48 4.80
CA PRO A 94 -10.85 15.88 5.66
C PRO A 94 -10.11 14.69 6.28
N LEU A 95 -10.86 13.65 6.69
CA LEU A 95 -10.24 12.46 7.27
C LEU A 95 -9.49 11.66 6.20
N MET A 96 -10.06 11.54 5.00
CA MET A 96 -9.45 10.88 3.87
C MET A 96 -8.11 11.53 3.51
N GLN A 97 -8.03 12.85 3.48
CA GLN A 97 -6.78 13.58 3.19
C GLN A 97 -5.68 13.31 4.24
N VAL A 98 -6.04 13.28 5.52
CA VAL A 98 -5.10 12.96 6.61
C VAL A 98 -4.61 11.52 6.48
N CYS A 99 -5.55 10.56 6.40
CA CYS A 99 -5.20 9.14 6.29
C CYS A 99 -4.40 8.86 5.00
N TYR A 100 -4.74 9.49 3.89
CA TYR A 100 -4.00 9.37 2.63
C TYR A 100 -2.55 9.87 2.77
N SER A 101 -2.35 11.00 3.44
CA SER A 101 -1.00 11.53 3.69
C SER A 101 -0.17 10.57 4.54
N ASP A 102 -0.74 10.02 5.60
CA ASP A 102 -0.06 9.04 6.46
C ASP A 102 0.25 7.74 5.70
N THR A 103 -0.73 7.22 4.96
CA THR A 103 -0.59 6.03 4.12
C THR A 103 0.53 6.18 3.09
N THR A 104 0.57 7.31 2.37
CA THR A 104 1.56 7.54 1.31
C THR A 104 2.96 7.74 1.88
N LEU A 105 3.10 8.37 3.04
CA LEU A 105 4.37 8.48 3.75
C LEU A 105 4.91 7.09 4.13
N LEU A 106 4.08 6.25 4.75
CA LEU A 106 4.48 4.88 5.11
C LEU A 106 4.78 4.03 3.88
N LEU A 107 4.03 4.21 2.79
CA LEU A 107 4.31 3.48 1.54
C LEU A 107 5.70 3.83 0.99
N ARG A 108 6.13 5.09 1.04
CA ARG A 108 7.50 5.49 0.64
C ARG A 108 8.56 4.83 1.50
N GLU A 109 8.32 4.69 2.80
CA GLU A 109 9.24 3.97 3.70
C GLU A 109 9.32 2.48 3.35
N VAL A 110 8.17 1.84 3.10
CA VAL A 110 8.11 0.44 2.64
C VAL A 110 8.90 0.28 1.34
N LEU A 111 8.65 1.11 0.32
CA LEU A 111 9.35 1.05 -0.96
C LEU A 111 10.87 1.21 -0.80
N SER A 112 11.29 2.13 0.07
CA SER A 112 12.71 2.36 0.35
C SER A 112 13.36 1.14 1.00
N ALA A 113 12.64 0.42 1.87
CA ALA A 113 13.11 -0.80 2.51
C ALA A 113 13.09 -2.05 1.60
N LEU A 114 12.38 -2.00 0.47
CA LEU A 114 12.38 -3.06 -0.56
C LEU A 114 13.62 -3.01 -1.46
N VAL A 115 14.29 -1.86 -1.57
CA VAL A 115 15.56 -1.74 -2.28
C VAL A 115 16.67 -2.19 -1.32
N PRO A 116 17.45 -3.25 -1.63
CA PRO A 116 18.59 -3.60 -0.81
C PRO A 116 19.57 -2.43 -0.77
N SER A 117 19.97 -1.99 0.43
CA SER A 117 21.11 -1.09 0.60
C SER A 117 22.32 -1.70 -0.11
N GLN A 118 22.88 -0.99 -1.09
CA GLN A 118 24.11 -1.39 -1.78
C GLN A 118 25.29 -1.50 -0.83
#